data_AF-A3JLW4-F1
#
_entry.id   AF-A3JLW4-F1
#
_cell.length_a   1.000
_cell.length_b   1.000
_cell.length_c   1.000
_cell.angle_alpha   90.00
_cell.angle_beta   90.00
_cell.angle_gamma   90.00
#
_symmetry.space_group_name_H-M   'P 1'
#
loop_
_entity.id
_entity.type
_entity.pdbx_description
1 polymer ?
#
loop_
_entity_poly.entity_id
_entity_poly.type
_entity_poly.pdbx_seq_one_letter_code
_entity_poly.pdbx_strand_id
1 'polypeptide(L)'
;MKDESHAIFVAPDHKIVLRSFYRDQIWKPARALNEDLSSSTAWFSAFELIYDYEDELYFSDGQKYPLPDLAEEFVDVSNRWMRNFLEANDGGTEPKHYSNKIERLRIIELYCRLIKQEGELT
;
A
#
# COMPACT_ATOMS: atom_id res chain seq x y z
N MET A 1 2.04 29.37 1.60
CA MET A 1 2.50 28.79 2.87
C MET A 1 2.04 27.33 2.82
N LYS A 2 2.96 26.39 2.58
CA LYS A 2 2.64 24.96 2.80
C LYS A 2 2.59 24.80 4.32
N ASP A 3 1.42 24.40 4.79
CA ASP A 3 1.07 24.24 6.20
C ASP A 3 1.98 23.21 6.88
N GLU A 4 2.03 23.28 8.21
CA GLU A 4 2.93 22.56 9.10
C GLU A 4 3.02 21.04 8.82
N SER A 5 4.27 20.55 8.76
CA SER A 5 4.71 19.15 8.62
C SER A 5 3.77 18.15 9.32
N HIS A 6 2.84 17.56 8.57
CA HIS A 6 2.10 16.38 9.03
C HIS A 6 2.97 15.16 8.77
N ALA A 7 3.68 14.69 9.79
CA ALA A 7 4.39 13.42 9.69
C ALA A 7 3.40 12.28 9.38
N ILE A 8 3.61 11.60 8.26
CA ILE A 8 2.85 10.43 7.84
C ILE A 8 3.60 9.19 8.31
N PHE A 9 3.05 8.51 9.31
CA PHE A 9 3.65 7.30 9.85
C PHE A 9 3.34 6.08 8.98
N VAL A 10 4.37 5.33 8.60
CA VAL A 10 4.22 4.06 7.86
C VAL A 10 3.94 2.89 8.80
N ALA A 11 3.23 1.88 8.31
CA ALA A 11 2.95 0.69 9.11
C ALA A 11 4.25 -0.07 9.46
N PRO A 12 4.50 -0.38 10.75
CA PRO A 12 5.68 -1.16 11.14
C PRO A 12 5.51 -2.63 10.78
N ASP A 13 6.63 -3.34 10.57
CA ASP A 13 6.66 -4.76 10.16
C ASP A 13 5.76 -5.65 11.02
N HIS A 14 5.84 -5.47 12.34
CA HIS A 14 5.10 -6.28 13.31
C HIS A 14 3.58 -6.11 13.19
N LYS A 15 3.08 -5.00 12.62
CA LYS A 15 1.67 -4.82 12.28
C LYS A 15 1.33 -5.51 10.97
N ILE A 16 2.15 -5.33 9.93
CA ILE A 16 1.94 -5.89 8.58
C ILE A 16 1.80 -7.42 8.62
N VAL A 17 2.58 -8.10 9.48
CA VAL A 17 2.52 -9.56 9.62
C VAL A 17 1.30 -10.08 10.37
N LEU A 18 0.52 -9.22 11.05
CA LEU A 18 -0.71 -9.63 11.72
C LEU A 18 -1.80 -9.88 10.67
N ARG A 19 -2.36 -11.09 10.65
CA ARG A 19 -3.38 -11.48 9.66
C ARG A 19 -4.58 -10.52 9.60
N SER A 20 -5.03 -10.03 10.76
CA SER A 20 -6.12 -9.05 10.82
C SER A 20 -5.75 -7.73 10.16
N PHE A 21 -4.56 -7.19 10.47
CA PHE A 21 -4.07 -5.96 9.86
C PHE A 21 -3.86 -6.14 8.35
N TYR A 22 -3.19 -7.21 7.93
CA TYR A 22 -3.01 -7.56 6.52
C TYR A 22 -4.34 -7.57 5.77
N ARG A 23 -5.34 -8.29 6.31
CA ARG A 23 -6.64 -8.43 5.66
C ARG A 23 -7.39 -7.10 5.63
N ASP A 24 -7.48 -6.41 6.76
CA ASP A 24 -8.42 -5.30 6.94
C ASP A 24 -7.84 -3.94 6.53
N GLN A 25 -6.52 -3.76 6.58
CA GLN A 25 -5.84 -2.50 6.26
C GLN A 25 -5.09 -2.53 4.93
N ILE A 26 -4.81 -3.72 4.38
CA ILE A 26 -4.01 -3.84 3.14
C ILE A 26 -4.85 -4.50 2.04
N TRP A 27 -5.23 -5.77 2.23
CA TRP A 27 -5.85 -6.56 1.16
C TRP A 27 -7.27 -6.12 0.82
N LYS A 28 -8.15 -5.89 1.80
CA LYS A 28 -9.52 -5.42 1.54
C LYS A 28 -9.53 -4.04 0.85
N PRO A 29 -8.81 -3.02 1.35
CA PRO A 29 -8.73 -1.73 0.66
C PRO A 29 -8.17 -1.84 -0.76
N ALA A 30 -7.10 -2.61 -0.95
CA ALA A 30 -6.52 -2.79 -2.27
C ALA A 30 -7.48 -3.49 -3.24
N ARG A 31 -8.27 -4.48 -2.77
CA ARG A 31 -9.31 -5.11 -3.59
C ARG A 31 -10.41 -4.15 -3.99
N ALA A 32 -10.86 -3.27 -3.10
CA ALA A 32 -11.85 -2.27 -3.42
C ALA A 32 -11.32 -1.30 -4.49
N LEU A 33 -10.08 -0.80 -4.33
CA LEU A 33 -9.45 0.10 -5.30
C LEU A 33 -9.12 -0.59 -6.64
N ASN A 34 -8.93 -1.91 -6.66
CA ASN A 34 -8.65 -2.63 -7.89
C ASN A 34 -9.84 -2.64 -8.87
N GLU A 35 -11.06 -2.35 -8.40
CA GLU A 35 -12.21 -2.14 -9.29
C GLU A 35 -11.98 -0.93 -10.21
N ASP A 36 -11.28 0.09 -9.72
CA ASP A 36 -10.90 1.29 -10.47
C ASP A 36 -9.50 1.14 -11.13
N LEU A 37 -8.53 0.60 -10.39
CA LEU A 37 -7.15 0.36 -10.82
C LEU A 37 -7.01 -1.03 -11.45
N SER A 38 -7.72 -1.26 -12.53
CA SER A 38 -7.85 -2.58 -13.17
C SER A 38 -6.58 -3.14 -13.85
N SER A 39 -5.44 -2.43 -13.79
CA SER A 39 -4.21 -2.87 -14.47
C SER A 39 -2.93 -2.67 -13.65
N SER A 40 -1.92 -3.45 -14.02
CA SER A 40 -0.52 -3.36 -13.58
C SER A 40 0.05 -1.96 -13.57
N THR A 41 -0.04 -1.31 -14.73
CA THR A 41 0.49 0.02 -14.96
C THR A 41 -0.28 1.04 -14.13
N ALA A 42 -1.60 0.86 -13.99
CA ALA A 42 -2.41 1.71 -13.14
C ALA A 42 -1.98 1.64 -11.67
N TRP A 43 -1.70 0.44 -11.14
CA TRP A 43 -1.15 0.30 -9.79
C TRP A 43 0.22 0.94 -9.62
N PHE A 44 1.12 0.73 -10.59
CA PHE A 44 2.44 1.34 -10.53
C PHE A 44 2.37 2.87 -10.55
N SER A 45 1.64 3.46 -11.51
CA SER A 45 1.42 4.90 -11.59
C SER A 45 0.67 5.44 -10.38
N ALA A 46 -0.23 4.65 -9.78
CA ALA A 46 -0.90 5.02 -8.55
C ALA A 46 0.09 5.12 -7.37
N PHE A 47 1.06 4.20 -7.27
CA PHE A 47 2.07 4.26 -6.22
C PHE A 47 3.06 5.41 -6.40
N GLU A 48 3.25 5.93 -7.61
CA GLU A 48 4.09 7.12 -7.83
C GLU A 48 3.62 8.33 -7.01
N LEU A 49 2.33 8.42 -6.67
CA LEU A 49 1.79 9.46 -5.77
C LEU A 49 2.45 9.45 -4.38
N ILE A 50 3.00 8.31 -3.94
CA ILE A 50 3.70 8.23 -2.65
C ILE A 50 4.99 9.06 -2.67
N TYR A 51 5.64 9.23 -3.83
CA TYR A 51 6.84 10.06 -3.95
C TYR A 51 6.56 11.53 -3.65
N ASP A 52 5.34 12.02 -3.87
CA ASP A 52 4.97 13.40 -3.51
C ASP A 52 4.99 13.63 -2.00
N TYR A 53 4.93 12.56 -1.21
CA TYR A 53 4.95 12.56 0.25
C TYR A 53 6.29 12.11 0.86
N GLU A 54 7.32 11.80 0.06
CA GLU A 54 8.57 11.16 0.52
C GLU A 54 9.24 11.88 1.72
N ASP A 55 9.19 13.21 1.73
CA ASP A 55 9.76 14.04 2.79
C ASP A 55 8.96 14.03 4.10
N GLU A 56 7.75 13.48 4.08
CA GLU A 56 6.80 13.44 5.18
C GLU A 56 6.64 12.01 5.75
N LEU A 57 7.30 11.00 5.18
CA LEU A 57 7.18 9.60 5.61
C LEU A 57 8.14 9.25 6.76
N TYR A 58 7.59 8.73 7.85
CA TYR A 58 8.35 8.34 9.04
C TYR A 58 7.93 6.99 9.60
N PHE A 59 8.86 6.31 10.28
CA PHE A 59 8.53 5.23 11.21
C PHE A 59 8.02 5.79 12.54
N SER A 60 7.36 4.95 13.34
CA SER A 60 6.79 5.36 14.64
C SER A 60 7.83 5.81 15.68
N ASP A 61 9.10 5.49 15.47
CA ASP A 61 10.23 5.93 16.30
C ASP A 61 10.80 7.29 15.87
N GLY A 62 10.22 7.91 14.84
CA GLY A 62 10.64 9.21 14.30
C GLY A 62 11.75 9.13 13.25
N GLN A 63 12.23 7.95 12.88
CA GLN A 63 13.18 7.81 11.76
C GLN A 63 12.47 8.05 10.42
N LYS A 64 13.12 8.75 9.49
CA LYS A 64 12.59 8.91 8.12
C LYS A 64 12.46 7.54 7.47
N TYR A 65 11.32 7.27 6.83
CA TYR A 65 11.14 6.06 6.05
C TYR A 65 11.92 6.18 4.74
N PRO A 66 12.91 5.32 4.47
CA PRO A 66 13.60 5.31 3.19
C PRO A 66 12.70 4.64 2.16
N LEU A 67 11.89 5.43 1.45
CA LEU A 67 10.99 4.94 0.41
C LEU A 67 11.81 4.19 -0.66
N PRO A 68 11.56 2.89 -0.89
CA PRO A 68 12.33 2.13 -1.87
C PRO A 68 12.00 2.56 -3.31
N ASP A 69 12.86 2.18 -4.24
CA ASP A 69 12.57 2.31 -5.67
C ASP A 69 11.40 1.39 -6.04
N LEU A 70 10.28 1.96 -6.47
CA LEU A 70 9.10 1.21 -6.85
C LEU A 70 9.35 0.28 -8.04
N ALA A 71 10.25 0.62 -8.96
CA ALA A 71 10.60 -0.23 -10.10
C ALA A 71 11.39 -1.46 -9.65
N GLU A 72 12.23 -1.33 -8.62
CA GLU A 72 12.91 -2.47 -8.00
C GLU A 72 11.97 -3.31 -7.14
N GLU A 73 11.04 -2.68 -6.42
CA GLU A 73 10.07 -3.41 -5.61
C GLU A 73 9.02 -4.10 -6.45
N PHE A 74 8.58 -3.53 -7.58
CA PHE A 74 7.53 -4.06 -8.45
C PHE A 74 8.04 -4.42 -9.86
N VAL A 75 9.19 -5.11 -9.93
CA VAL A 75 9.89 -5.53 -11.18
C VAL A 75 8.98 -6.18 -12.25
N ASP A 76 7.92 -6.86 -11.82
CA ASP A 76 7.07 -7.62 -12.73
C ASP A 76 6.07 -6.72 -13.47
N VAL A 77 6.46 -6.32 -14.68
CA VAL A 77 5.61 -5.57 -15.64
C VAL A 77 4.28 -6.27 -15.91
N SER A 78 4.22 -7.60 -15.78
CA SER A 78 2.99 -8.39 -15.97
C SER A 78 2.06 -8.40 -14.75
N ASN A 79 2.49 -7.83 -13.63
CA ASN A 79 1.73 -7.70 -12.38
C ASN A 79 1.17 -9.02 -11.84
N ARG A 80 1.87 -10.12 -12.13
CA ARG A 80 1.49 -11.44 -11.64
C ARG A 80 1.43 -11.42 -10.11
N TRP A 81 2.31 -10.65 -9.48
CA TRP A 81 2.31 -10.53 -8.04
C TRP A 81 1.04 -9.84 -7.51
N MET A 82 0.62 -8.67 -8.03
CA MET A 82 -0.59 -8.01 -7.51
C MET A 82 -1.83 -8.86 -7.81
N ARG A 83 -1.90 -9.48 -8.99
CA ARG A 83 -2.99 -10.41 -9.32
C ARG A 83 -3.08 -11.52 -8.27
N ASN A 84 -1.97 -12.19 -7.96
CA ASN A 84 -1.93 -13.24 -6.95
C ASN A 84 -2.24 -12.71 -5.54
N PHE A 85 -1.77 -11.51 -5.22
CA PHE A 85 -2.02 -10.84 -3.94
C PHE A 85 -3.52 -10.55 -3.74
N LEU A 86 -4.22 -10.13 -4.80
CA LEU A 86 -5.65 -9.80 -4.75
C LEU A 86 -6.57 -11.04 -4.82
N GLU A 87 -6.03 -12.23 -5.09
CA GLU A 87 -6.84 -13.45 -5.11
C GLU A 87 -7.48 -13.71 -3.74
N ALA A 88 -8.77 -14.02 -3.76
CA ALA A 88 -9.53 -14.40 -2.58
C ALA A 88 -9.52 -15.90 -2.37
N ASN A 89 -9.71 -16.33 -1.12
CA ASN A 89 -10.10 -17.70 -0.82
C ASN A 89 -11.48 -18.02 -1.43
N ASP A 90 -11.89 -19.28 -1.38
CA ASP A 90 -13.16 -19.74 -1.96
C ASP A 90 -14.39 -19.00 -1.38
N GLY A 91 -14.28 -18.46 -0.17
CA GLY A 91 -15.33 -17.67 0.48
C GLY A 91 -15.36 -16.20 0.07
N GLY A 92 -14.36 -15.70 -0.66
CA GLY A 92 -14.28 -14.31 -1.11
C GLY A 92 -13.92 -13.28 -0.02
N THR A 93 -13.84 -13.69 1.25
CA THR A 93 -13.73 -12.79 2.42
C THR A 93 -12.30 -12.58 2.92
N GLU A 94 -11.37 -13.43 2.50
CA GLU A 94 -9.96 -13.41 2.93
C GLU A 94 -9.02 -13.62 1.75
N PRO A 95 -7.75 -13.18 1.84
CA PRO A 95 -6.76 -13.48 0.83
C PRO A 95 -6.57 -14.99 0.70
N LYS A 96 -6.36 -15.46 -0.53
CA LYS A 96 -6.01 -16.86 -0.80
C LYS A 96 -4.68 -17.25 -0.16
N HIS A 97 -3.71 -16.32 -0.19
CA HIS A 97 -2.39 -16.47 0.40
C HIS A 97 -1.95 -15.17 1.07
N TYR A 98 -1.29 -15.29 2.23
CA TYR A 98 -0.66 -14.16 2.90
C TYR A 98 0.75 -13.97 2.35
N SER A 99 1.01 -12.80 1.78
CA SER A 99 2.34 -12.42 1.29
C SER A 99 3.28 -12.05 2.44
N ASN A 100 4.58 -12.29 2.26
CA ASN A 100 5.65 -11.89 3.18
C ASN A 100 6.52 -10.74 2.63
N LYS A 101 6.11 -10.12 1.52
CA LYS A 101 6.81 -8.99 0.89
C LYS A 101 6.49 -7.70 1.63
N ILE A 102 7.14 -7.48 2.77
CA ILE A 102 6.81 -6.41 3.73
C ILE A 102 6.77 -5.03 3.07
N GLU A 103 7.78 -4.65 2.28
CA GLU A 103 7.80 -3.33 1.63
C GLU A 103 6.64 -3.14 0.65
N ARG A 104 6.37 -4.11 -0.23
CA ARG A 104 5.19 -4.06 -1.12
C ARG A 104 3.89 -3.88 -0.34
N LEU A 105 3.75 -4.60 0.77
CA LEU A 105 2.55 -4.50 1.61
C LEU A 105 2.43 -3.14 2.29
N ARG A 106 3.55 -2.56 2.75
CA ARG A 106 3.60 -1.21 3.31
C ARG A 106 3.22 -0.16 2.28
N ILE A 107 3.75 -0.26 1.06
CA ILE A 107 3.46 0.66 -0.04
C ILE A 107 1.96 0.62 -0.38
N ILE A 108 1.39 -0.59 -0.49
CA ILE A 108 -0.04 -0.76 -0.75
C ILE A 108 -0.89 -0.19 0.39
N GLU A 109 -0.55 -0.50 1.64
CA GLU A 109 -1.22 0.06 2.82
C GLU A 109 -1.21 1.58 2.81
N LEU A 110 -0.02 2.17 2.61
CA LEU A 110 0.20 3.60 2.59
C LEU A 110 -0.64 4.26 1.49
N TYR A 111 -0.58 3.74 0.26
CA TYR A 111 -1.39 4.23 -0.85
C TYR A 111 -2.89 4.19 -0.55
N CYS A 112 -3.40 3.04 -0.10
CA CYS A 112 -4.82 2.87 0.22
C CYS A 112 -5.28 3.86 1.29
N ARG A 113 -4.42 4.13 2.28
CA ARG A 113 -4.71 5.09 3.36
C ARG A 113 -4.69 6.54 2.87
N LEU A 114 -3.74 6.92 2.02
CA LEU A 114 -3.64 8.28 1.45
C LEU A 114 -4.87 8.61 0.60
N ILE A 115 -5.25 7.72 -0.33
CA ILE A 115 -6.44 7.93 -1.17
C ILE A 115 -7.72 8.01 -0.35
N LYS A 116 -7.83 7.21 0.71
CA LYS A 116 -8.98 7.27 1.61
C LYS A 116 -9.06 8.64 2.33
N GLN A 117 -7.92 9.17 2.78
CA GLN A 117 -7.86 10.50 3.41
C GLN A 117 -8.23 11.61 2.43
N GLU A 118 -7.77 11.53 1.18
CA GLU A 118 -8.12 12.52 0.14
C GLU A 118 -9.61 12.45 -0.23
N GLY A 119 -10.18 11.25 -0.37
CA GLY A 119 -11.59 11.06 -0.69
C GLY A 119 -12.57 11.51 0.41
N GLU A 120 -12.12 11.51 1.67
CA GLU A 120 -12.91 12.03 2.82
C GLU A 120 -12.91 13.57 2.92
N LEU A 121 -12.09 14.26 2.11
CA LEU A 121 -11.99 15.74 2.06
C LEU A 121 -12.78 16.38 0.91
N THR A 122 -13.39 15.58 0.04
CA THR A 122 -14.29 15.99 -1.07
C THR A 122 -15.75 15.69 -0.79
#